data_AF-A0A6N4V6S0-F1
#
_entry.id   AF-A0A6N4V6S0-F1
#
_cell.length_a   1.000
_cell.length_b   1.000
_cell.length_c   1.000
_cell.angle_alpha   90.00
_cell.angle_beta   90.00
_cell.angle_gamma   90.00
#
_symmetry.space_group_name_H-M   'P 1'
#
loop_
_entity.id
_entity.type
_entity.pdbx_description
1 polymer ?
#
loop_
_entity_poly.entity_id
_entity_poly.type
_entity_poly.pdbx_seq_one_letter_code
_entity_poly.pdbx_strand_id
1 'polypeptide(L)'
;MTQTLHFIEGSDWKDAVIALLDSRSPYRPWRYGFGEARSGDTVAVVLNTDPPSVLTALGRIGADGRPDTALINWPMSPPGLIDLATLAMTGDFDEDPRTSWQLRGNDAIMMEQILTECAYRHGESERCGHSSVVAARILLHSEGECTGCGDDIDLTAADALDRVHVHTVDARSRQLPVPLIRTERRPSYQFGGSPESWQHPELQIDAPGVLCLRCRQHMRDEDCTSLVDFRFARHPRCPRCRAGRTQKAVYGDLAHPVWQPWFDHRGCVRSDDHAWTCSACGLQWW
;
A
#
# COMPACT_ATOMS: atom_id res chain seq x y z
N MET A 1 -17.76 16.18 16.32
CA MET A 1 -18.10 16.48 14.92
C MET A 1 -17.15 17.56 14.43
N THR A 2 -16.49 17.34 13.30
CA THR A 2 -15.55 18.30 12.73
C THR A 2 -16.28 19.55 12.27
N GLN A 3 -15.95 20.70 12.86
CA GLN A 3 -16.48 22.00 12.42
C GLN A 3 -15.56 22.71 11.43
N THR A 4 -14.28 22.34 11.43
CA THR A 4 -13.26 22.91 10.56
C THR A 4 -12.26 21.82 10.22
N LEU A 5 -11.95 21.70 8.92
CA LEU A 5 -10.94 20.80 8.40
C LEU A 5 -9.88 21.63 7.68
N HIS A 6 -8.62 21.49 8.07
CA HIS A 6 -7.50 22.21 7.48
C HIS A 6 -6.73 21.31 6.51
N PHE A 7 -6.25 21.88 5.41
CA PHE A 7 -5.36 21.17 4.49
C PHE A 7 -3.90 21.52 4.78
N ILE A 8 -3.07 20.48 4.84
CA ILE A 8 -1.61 20.60 4.81
C ILE A 8 -1.12 19.93 3.53
N GLU A 9 -0.32 20.65 2.74
CA GLU A 9 0.20 20.18 1.47
C GLU A 9 1.68 19.81 1.57
N GLY A 10 2.04 18.62 1.09
CA GLY A 10 3.43 18.23 0.87
C GLY A 10 3.95 18.83 -0.43
N SER A 11 4.98 19.67 -0.35
CA SER A 11 5.63 20.31 -1.52
C SER A 11 6.20 19.29 -2.52
N ASP A 12 6.85 18.25 -2.02
CA ASP A 12 7.21 17.03 -2.75
C ASP A 12 6.52 15.83 -2.08
N TRP A 13 5.89 14.97 -2.88
CA TRP A 13 5.11 13.85 -2.34
C TRP A 13 6.00 12.82 -1.63
N LYS A 14 7.23 12.59 -2.11
CA LYS A 14 8.10 11.53 -1.58
C LYS A 14 8.70 11.97 -0.25
N ASP A 15 9.16 13.21 -0.18
CA ASP A 15 9.59 13.82 1.09
C ASP A 15 8.44 13.79 2.12
N ALA A 16 7.23 14.13 1.69
CA ALA A 16 6.05 14.14 2.55
C ALA A 16 5.72 12.75 3.10
N VAL A 17 5.73 11.71 2.25
CA VAL A 17 5.51 10.34 2.71
C VAL A 17 6.62 9.87 3.65
N ILE A 18 7.89 10.18 3.37
CA ILE A 18 9.00 9.82 4.28
C ILE A 18 8.82 10.49 5.64
N ALA A 19 8.47 11.78 5.66
CA ALA A 19 8.20 12.52 6.90
C ALA A 19 6.96 12.03 7.66
N LEU A 20 5.98 11.43 6.97
CA LEU A 20 4.83 10.76 7.61
C LEU A 20 5.22 9.42 8.23
N LEU A 21 6.04 8.62 7.54
CA LEU A 21 6.46 7.29 7.97
C LEU A 21 7.42 7.35 9.18
N ASP A 22 8.31 8.35 9.25
CA ASP A 22 9.16 8.57 10.42
C ASP A 22 9.23 10.06 10.77
N SER A 23 8.63 10.42 11.91
CA SER A 23 8.60 11.81 12.41
C SER A 23 9.99 12.36 12.76
N ARG A 24 11.00 11.49 12.92
CA ARG A 24 12.40 11.88 13.13
C ARG A 24 13.14 12.18 11.83
N SER A 25 12.51 11.91 10.68
CA SER A 25 13.05 12.29 9.37
C SER A 25 13.43 13.78 9.36
N PRO A 26 14.52 14.18 8.68
CA PRO A 26 14.90 15.59 8.57
C PRO A 26 14.03 16.37 7.56
N TYR A 27 13.25 15.69 6.71
CA TYR A 27 12.45 16.35 5.69
C TYR A 27 11.30 17.17 6.32
N ARG A 28 11.14 18.42 5.88
CA ARG A 28 10.06 19.33 6.30
C ARG A 28 9.29 19.86 5.10
N PRO A 29 8.55 19.00 4.38
CA PRO A 29 7.95 19.35 3.08
C PRO A 29 6.61 20.07 3.22
N TRP A 30 6.14 20.32 4.44
CA TRP A 30 4.78 20.76 4.74
C TRP A 30 4.56 22.25 4.46
N ARG A 31 3.47 22.54 3.75
CA ARG A 31 2.96 23.89 3.49
C ARG A 31 1.53 23.98 4.01
N TYR A 32 1.19 25.13 4.56
CA TYR A 32 -0.15 25.44 5.00
C TYR A 32 -0.42 26.94 4.81
N GLY A 33 -1.67 27.29 4.52
CA GLY A 33 -2.11 28.67 4.30
C GLY A 33 -3.29 29.09 5.16
N PHE A 34 -3.70 28.27 6.12
CA PHE A 34 -4.75 28.63 7.07
C PHE A 34 -4.19 29.51 8.20
N GLY A 35 -5.02 30.42 8.70
CA GLY A 35 -4.67 31.38 9.75
C GLY A 35 -4.68 30.77 11.15
N GLU A 36 -5.72 31.06 11.93
CA GLU A 36 -5.88 30.45 13.26
C GLU A 36 -6.32 28.99 13.15
N ALA A 37 -5.66 28.12 13.91
CA ALA A 37 -6.04 26.73 14.08
C ALA A 37 -6.21 26.42 15.57
N ARG A 38 -7.17 25.57 15.90
CA ARG A 38 -7.52 25.25 17.29
C ARG A 38 -7.14 23.81 17.61
N SER A 39 -6.80 23.57 18.87
CA SER A 39 -6.62 22.21 19.39
C SER A 39 -7.85 21.36 19.06
N GLY A 40 -7.61 20.19 18.47
CA GLY A 40 -8.65 19.25 18.08
C GLY A 40 -9.23 19.45 16.68
N ASP A 41 -8.91 20.55 15.99
CA ASP A 41 -9.30 20.73 14.58
C ASP A 41 -8.75 19.58 13.73
N THR A 42 -9.54 19.19 12.72
CA THR A 42 -9.21 18.07 11.83
C THR A 42 -8.27 18.55 10.74
N VAL A 43 -7.31 17.71 10.36
CA VAL A 43 -6.32 17.99 9.33
C VAL A 43 -6.36 16.91 8.25
N ALA A 44 -6.48 17.31 6.99
CA ALA A 44 -6.29 16.43 5.84
C ALA A 44 -4.92 16.71 5.21
N VAL A 45 -4.20 15.65 4.85
CA VAL A 45 -2.88 15.76 4.20
C VAL A 45 -3.04 15.57 2.71
N VAL A 46 -2.61 16.57 1.95
CA VAL A 46 -2.54 16.54 0.49
C VAL A 46 -1.10 16.31 0.08
N LEU A 47 -0.88 15.34 -0.80
CA LEU A 47 0.39 15.05 -1.42
C LEU A 47 0.40 15.64 -2.83
N ASN A 48 1.47 16.35 -3.19
CA ASN A 48 1.72 16.85 -4.54
C ASN A 48 2.18 15.73 -5.49
N THR A 49 1.39 14.66 -5.56
CA THR A 49 1.49 13.60 -6.56
C THR A 49 0.91 14.08 -7.89
N ASP A 50 0.99 13.24 -8.92
CA ASP A 50 0.39 13.45 -10.23
C ASP A 50 -0.56 12.28 -10.53
N PRO A 51 -1.90 12.49 -10.43
CA PRO A 51 -2.55 13.73 -9.99
C PRO A 51 -2.39 14.02 -8.48
N PRO A 52 -2.63 15.26 -7.99
CA PRO A 52 -2.59 15.56 -6.56
C PRO A 52 -3.56 14.67 -5.77
N SER A 53 -3.11 14.17 -4.62
CA SER A 53 -3.90 13.20 -3.85
C SER A 53 -4.04 13.59 -2.40
N VAL A 54 -5.11 13.15 -1.76
CA VAL A 54 -5.39 13.36 -0.34
C VAL A 54 -5.33 12.02 0.41
N LEU A 55 -4.67 12.03 1.56
CA LEU A 55 -4.57 10.89 2.47
C LEU A 55 -5.94 10.56 3.06
N THR A 56 -6.31 9.27 3.07
CA THR A 56 -7.57 8.83 3.68
C THR A 56 -7.52 8.88 5.21
N ALA A 57 -6.32 8.92 5.80
CA ALA A 57 -6.14 9.14 7.22
C ALA A 57 -6.12 10.63 7.55
N LEU A 58 -6.82 10.96 8.64
CA LEU A 58 -6.96 12.32 9.13
C LEU A 58 -6.06 12.55 10.34
N GLY A 59 -5.51 13.75 10.43
CA GLY A 59 -4.82 14.23 11.61
C GLY A 59 -5.71 15.09 12.49
N ARG A 60 -5.23 15.35 13.71
CA ARG A 60 -5.79 16.38 14.60
C ARG A 60 -4.68 17.28 15.12
N ILE A 61 -4.98 18.56 15.26
CA ILE A 61 -4.07 19.52 15.90
C ILE A 61 -3.97 19.18 17.39
N GLY A 62 -2.73 19.10 17.89
CA GLY A 62 -2.41 18.69 19.25
C GLY A 62 -2.99 19.62 20.33
N ALA A 63 -3.03 19.11 21.57
CA ALA A 63 -3.49 19.84 22.75
C ALA A 63 -2.59 21.05 23.11
N ASP A 64 -1.38 21.11 22.56
CA ASP A 64 -0.48 22.25 22.64
C ASP A 64 -0.93 23.42 21.73
N GLY A 65 -1.96 23.22 20.90
CA GLY A 65 -2.53 24.25 20.03
C GLY A 65 -1.57 24.71 18.94
N ARG A 66 -0.49 23.96 18.70
CA ARG A 66 0.50 24.29 17.70
C ARG A 66 -0.01 23.93 16.31
N PRO A 67 -0.33 24.92 15.45
CA PRO A 67 -0.86 24.63 14.11
C PRO A 67 0.16 23.91 13.22
N ASP A 68 1.46 23.99 13.56
CA ASP A 68 2.54 23.31 12.86
C ASP A 68 2.73 21.84 13.27
N THR A 69 1.93 21.34 14.24
CA THR A 69 2.00 19.95 14.71
C THR A 69 0.62 19.30 14.69
N ALA A 70 0.38 18.47 13.67
CA ALA A 70 -0.80 17.62 13.57
C ALA A 70 -0.39 16.16 13.81
N LEU A 71 -1.17 15.45 14.63
CA LEU A 71 -0.99 14.02 14.87
C LEU A 71 -1.95 13.24 13.96
N ILE A 72 -1.40 12.46 13.03
CA ILE A 72 -2.17 11.56 12.18
C ILE A 72 -2.68 10.40 13.02
N ASN A 73 -4.00 10.15 12.95
CA ASN A 73 -4.59 8.95 13.52
C ASN A 73 -4.41 7.80 12.52
N TRP A 74 -3.31 7.08 12.64
CA TRP A 74 -3.00 5.95 11.77
C TRP A 74 -4.04 4.83 11.96
N PRO A 75 -4.70 4.38 10.88
CA PRO A 75 -5.60 3.24 10.97
C PRO A 75 -4.81 1.95 11.22
N MET A 76 -5.51 0.86 11.58
CA MET A 76 -4.88 -0.48 11.67
C MET A 76 -4.31 -0.97 10.33
N SER A 77 -4.79 -0.41 9.21
CA SER A 77 -4.23 -0.63 7.87
C SER A 77 -3.53 0.65 7.40
N PRO A 78 -2.47 0.56 6.57
CA PRO A 78 -1.86 1.73 5.96
C PRO A 78 -2.90 2.60 5.25
N PRO A 79 -2.81 3.93 5.32
CA PRO A 79 -3.76 4.81 4.68
C PRO A 79 -3.67 4.73 3.15
N GLY A 80 -4.83 4.88 2.53
CA GLY A 80 -4.96 5.05 1.09
C GLY A 80 -4.74 6.50 0.66
N LEU A 81 -4.78 6.69 -0.67
CA LEU A 81 -4.75 8.01 -1.30
C LEU A 81 -5.90 8.13 -2.29
N ILE A 82 -6.58 9.27 -2.31
CA ILE A 82 -7.64 9.58 -3.28
C ILE A 82 -7.17 10.73 -4.17
N ASP A 83 -7.41 10.65 -5.47
CA ASP A 83 -7.22 11.79 -6.37
C ASP A 83 -8.11 12.97 -5.94
N LEU A 84 -7.48 14.09 -5.59
CA LEU A 84 -8.17 15.27 -5.08
C LEU A 84 -9.05 15.91 -6.17
N ALA A 85 -8.66 15.80 -7.44
CA ALA A 85 -9.47 16.32 -8.54
C ALA A 85 -10.76 15.52 -8.71
N THR A 86 -10.67 14.19 -8.72
CA THR A 86 -11.87 13.31 -8.73
C THR A 86 -12.76 13.59 -7.52
N LEU A 87 -12.18 13.70 -6.32
CA LEU A 87 -12.94 14.00 -5.11
C LEU A 87 -13.70 15.32 -5.22
N ALA A 88 -13.04 16.39 -5.68
CA ALA A 88 -13.66 17.70 -5.90
C ALA A 88 -14.76 17.68 -6.97
N MET A 89 -14.62 16.85 -8.01
CA MET A 89 -15.64 16.71 -9.06
C MET A 89 -16.86 15.91 -8.62
N THR A 90 -16.66 14.92 -7.76
CA THR A 90 -17.73 14.00 -7.32
C THR A 90 -18.40 14.43 -6.02
N GLY A 91 -17.72 15.24 -5.21
CA GLY A 91 -18.27 15.80 -3.98
C GLY A 91 -19.03 17.08 -4.24
N ASP A 92 -20.09 17.30 -3.46
CA ASP A 92 -20.95 18.48 -3.52
C ASP A 92 -20.43 19.53 -2.53
N PHE A 93 -19.20 20.02 -2.77
CA PHE A 93 -18.55 21.01 -1.90
C PHE A 93 -18.91 22.43 -2.32
N ASP A 94 -19.26 23.28 -1.36
CA ASP A 94 -19.45 24.71 -1.60
C ASP A 94 -18.10 25.43 -1.84
N GLU A 95 -17.06 25.02 -1.12
CA GLU A 95 -15.68 25.47 -1.29
C GLU A 95 -14.84 24.45 -2.06
N ASP A 96 -14.10 24.87 -3.09
CA ASP A 96 -13.27 23.96 -3.90
C ASP A 96 -12.04 23.46 -3.09
N PRO A 97 -11.99 22.16 -2.71
CA PRO A 97 -10.93 21.63 -1.86
C PRO A 97 -9.56 21.60 -2.53
N ARG A 98 -9.48 21.89 -3.84
CA ARG A 98 -8.20 22.00 -4.58
C ARG A 98 -7.51 23.35 -4.37
N THR A 99 -8.24 24.35 -3.90
CA THR A 99 -7.75 25.72 -3.78
C THR A 99 -7.95 26.32 -2.39
N SER A 100 -8.87 25.76 -1.61
CA SER A 100 -9.10 26.16 -0.23
C SER A 100 -8.09 25.51 0.71
N TRP A 101 -7.51 26.29 1.63
CA TRP A 101 -6.66 25.79 2.72
C TRP A 101 -7.44 25.25 3.93
N GLN A 102 -8.74 25.50 3.97
CA GLN A 102 -9.64 25.09 5.03
C GLN A 102 -11.03 24.81 4.43
N LEU A 103 -11.75 23.85 4.99
CA LEU A 103 -13.19 23.65 4.78
C LEU A 103 -13.91 23.87 6.11
N ARG A 104 -15.15 24.35 6.03
CA ARG A 104 -15.96 24.67 7.22
C ARG A 104 -17.34 24.04 7.14
N GLY A 105 -17.93 23.80 8.30
CA GLY A 105 -19.31 23.35 8.40
C GLY A 105 -19.55 22.05 7.64
N ASN A 106 -20.49 22.06 6.70
CA ASN A 106 -20.92 20.86 5.99
C ASN A 106 -19.82 20.27 5.11
N ASP A 107 -19.03 21.09 4.42
CA ASP A 107 -17.91 20.64 3.58
C ASP A 107 -16.85 19.89 4.38
N ALA A 108 -16.54 20.39 5.59
CA ALA A 108 -15.59 19.75 6.49
C ALA A 108 -16.09 18.37 6.97
N ILE A 109 -17.38 18.26 7.29
CA ILE A 109 -18.01 17.00 7.70
C ILE A 109 -18.04 16.02 6.52
N MET A 110 -18.41 16.49 5.33
CA MET A 110 -18.47 15.68 4.12
C MET A 110 -17.08 15.13 3.75
N MET A 111 -16.05 15.97 3.76
CA MET A 111 -14.67 15.56 3.50
C MET A 111 -14.20 14.51 4.52
N GLU A 112 -14.41 14.74 5.82
CA GLU A 112 -14.04 13.76 6.86
C GLU A 112 -14.72 12.40 6.63
N GLN A 113 -16.01 12.39 6.29
CA GLN A 113 -16.76 11.16 6.04
C GLN A 113 -16.27 10.42 4.80
N ILE A 114 -16.03 11.12 3.68
CA ILE A 114 -15.52 10.52 2.45
C ILE A 114 -14.16 9.87 2.71
N LEU A 115 -13.23 10.60 3.33
CA LEU A 115 -11.89 10.09 3.61
C LEU A 115 -11.92 8.90 4.57
N THR A 116 -12.74 8.99 5.62
CA THR A 116 -12.91 7.89 6.59
C THR A 116 -13.47 6.63 5.92
N GLU A 117 -14.48 6.76 5.05
CA GLU A 117 -15.05 5.62 4.34
C GLU A 117 -14.03 4.99 3.38
N CYS A 118 -13.29 5.81 2.64
CA CYS A 118 -12.25 5.35 1.72
C CYS A 118 -11.06 4.70 2.43
N ALA A 119 -10.79 5.05 3.69
CA ALA A 119 -9.78 4.38 4.50
C ALA A 119 -10.05 2.88 4.70
N TYR A 120 -11.30 2.42 4.55
CA TYR A 120 -11.68 1.01 4.65
C TYR A 120 -11.87 0.30 3.30
N ARG A 121 -11.85 1.05 2.17
CA ARG A 121 -12.23 0.51 0.85
C ARG A 121 -11.07 0.35 -0.14
N HIS A 122 -9.89 0.89 0.16
CA HIS A 122 -8.75 0.79 -0.74
C HIS A 122 -8.19 -0.66 -0.79
N GLY A 123 -7.71 -1.08 -1.96
CA GLY A 123 -7.31 -2.47 -2.22
C GLY A 123 -5.98 -2.64 -2.94
N GLU A 124 -5.51 -3.89 -3.07
CA GLU A 124 -4.20 -4.18 -3.64
C GLU A 124 -4.01 -3.68 -5.09
N SER A 125 -5.08 -3.69 -5.88
CA SER A 125 -5.04 -3.24 -7.27
C SER A 125 -4.68 -1.77 -7.42
N GLU A 126 -4.89 -0.95 -6.39
CA GLU A 126 -4.57 0.48 -6.40
C GLU A 126 -3.06 0.77 -6.29
N ARG A 127 -2.26 -0.27 -5.99
CA ARG A 127 -0.79 -0.24 -5.99
C ARG A 127 -0.17 -0.67 -7.33
N CYS A 128 -0.99 -0.87 -8.35
CA CYS A 128 -0.52 -1.17 -9.71
C CYS A 128 -0.62 0.08 -10.59
N GLY A 129 0.32 0.26 -11.52
CA GLY A 129 0.51 1.44 -12.35
C GLY A 129 1.81 2.19 -12.01
N HIS A 130 2.12 3.20 -12.82
CA HIS A 130 3.41 3.93 -12.75
C HIS A 130 3.26 5.42 -12.37
N SER A 131 2.09 5.85 -11.91
CA SER A 131 1.91 7.24 -11.45
C SER A 131 2.55 7.46 -10.08
N SER A 132 2.83 8.72 -9.74
CA SER A 132 3.38 9.05 -8.41
C SER A 132 2.35 8.82 -7.29
N VAL A 133 1.04 8.88 -7.55
CA VAL A 133 0.01 8.44 -6.60
C VAL A 133 0.19 6.95 -6.25
N VAL A 134 0.41 6.11 -7.27
CA VAL A 134 0.64 4.68 -7.06
C VAL A 134 1.94 4.48 -6.28
N ALA A 135 3.01 5.18 -6.64
CA ALA A 135 4.27 5.10 -5.92
C ALA A 135 4.14 5.52 -4.44
N ALA A 136 3.37 6.58 -4.16
CA ALA A 136 3.07 7.04 -2.81
C ALA A 136 2.26 6.00 -2.01
N ARG A 137 1.24 5.37 -2.62
CA ARG A 137 0.50 4.25 -1.99
C ARG A 137 1.40 3.07 -1.65
N ILE A 138 2.31 2.71 -2.56
CA ILE A 138 3.27 1.61 -2.32
C ILE A 138 4.17 1.96 -1.14
N LEU A 139 4.68 3.19 -1.09
CA LEU A 139 5.56 3.64 -0.01
C LEU A 139 4.84 3.70 1.34
N LEU A 140 3.64 4.29 1.40
CA LEU A 140 2.82 4.30 2.62
C LEU A 140 2.51 2.88 3.10
N HIS A 141 2.17 1.97 2.19
CA HIS A 141 1.89 0.58 2.53
C HIS A 141 3.11 -0.20 3.00
N SER A 142 4.33 0.23 2.68
CA SER A 142 5.54 -0.44 3.15
C SER A 142 5.80 -0.21 4.64
N GLU A 143 5.17 0.80 5.25
CA GLU A 143 5.40 1.18 6.66
C GLU A 143 6.88 1.46 6.99
N GLY A 144 7.71 1.74 5.98
CA GLY A 144 9.15 1.93 6.13
C GLY A 144 9.97 0.65 6.01
N GLU A 145 9.35 -0.51 5.79
CA GLU A 145 10.04 -1.79 5.62
C GLU A 145 10.43 -2.07 4.16
N CYS A 146 11.61 -2.67 3.99
CA CYS A 146 12.06 -3.14 2.69
C CYS A 146 11.31 -4.41 2.29
N THR A 147 10.52 -4.36 1.22
CA THR A 147 9.87 -5.52 0.61
C THR A 147 10.88 -6.53 0.06
N GLY A 148 12.17 -6.24 -0.03
CA GLY A 148 13.20 -7.19 -0.45
C GLY A 148 13.74 -8.04 0.70
N CYS A 149 14.28 -7.41 1.75
CA CYS A 149 14.89 -8.09 2.91
C CYS A 149 13.97 -8.24 4.12
N GLY A 150 12.93 -7.41 4.24
CA GLY A 150 12.08 -7.31 5.44
C GLY A 150 12.68 -6.46 6.56
N ASP A 151 13.81 -5.80 6.33
CA ASP A 151 14.40 -4.89 7.32
C ASP A 151 13.83 -3.47 7.17
N ASP A 152 13.77 -2.74 8.28
CA ASP A 152 13.46 -1.31 8.30
C ASP A 152 14.45 -0.52 7.42
N ILE A 153 13.90 0.41 6.63
CA ILE A 153 14.68 1.38 5.88
C ILE A 153 14.97 2.57 6.80
N ASP A 154 16.23 3.01 6.85
CA ASP A 154 16.60 4.22 7.57
C ASP A 154 16.05 5.47 6.86
N LEU A 155 14.90 5.94 7.34
CA LEU A 155 14.19 7.15 6.89
C LEU A 155 14.68 8.44 7.59
N THR A 156 15.62 8.32 8.53
CA THR A 156 16.15 9.44 9.34
C THR A 156 17.41 10.06 8.74
N ALA A 157 18.04 9.40 7.78
CA ALA A 157 19.21 9.91 7.11
C ALA A 157 18.87 11.07 6.15
N ALA A 158 19.81 12.01 5.98
CA ALA A 158 19.65 13.16 5.07
C ALA A 158 19.48 12.75 3.60
N ASP A 159 19.98 11.57 3.22
CA ASP A 159 19.88 10.94 1.91
C ASP A 159 18.79 9.85 1.85
N ALA A 160 17.86 9.81 2.80
CA ALA A 160 16.81 8.79 2.85
C ALA A 160 15.99 8.73 1.54
N LEU A 161 15.78 9.86 0.86
CA LEU A 161 15.14 9.91 -0.45
C LEU A 161 15.83 9.01 -1.50
N ASP A 162 17.16 8.93 -1.49
CA ASP A 162 17.94 8.10 -2.42
C ASP A 162 17.99 6.63 -2.00
N ARG A 163 17.81 6.38 -0.69
CA ARG A 163 17.82 5.04 -0.11
C ARG A 163 16.52 4.26 -0.31
N VAL A 164 15.44 4.97 -0.60
CA VAL A 164 14.10 4.41 -0.85
C VAL A 164 13.86 4.28 -2.35
N HIS A 165 13.73 3.06 -2.84
CA HIS A 165 13.32 2.79 -4.22
C HIS A 165 11.92 2.18 -4.26
N VAL A 166 11.00 2.83 -4.94
CA VAL A 166 9.64 2.33 -5.15
C VAL A 166 9.60 1.53 -6.45
N HIS A 167 9.37 0.23 -6.34
CA HIS A 167 9.17 -0.68 -7.47
C HIS A 167 7.68 -0.68 -7.85
N THR A 168 7.39 -0.17 -9.05
CA THR A 168 6.03 -0.12 -9.61
C THR A 168 5.85 -1.23 -10.63
N VAL A 169 4.63 -1.73 -10.76
CA VAL A 169 4.26 -2.78 -11.72
C VAL A 169 3.12 -2.31 -12.61
N ASP A 170 2.98 -2.89 -13.79
CA ASP A 170 1.87 -2.56 -14.70
C ASP A 170 0.50 -2.73 -14.02
N ALA A 171 -0.44 -1.88 -14.43
CA ALA A 171 -1.84 -2.07 -14.06
C ALA A 171 -2.32 -3.44 -14.56
N ARG A 172 -2.99 -4.21 -13.69
CA ARG A 172 -3.52 -5.53 -14.07
C ARG A 172 -4.51 -5.34 -15.21
N SER A 173 -4.21 -5.91 -16.37
CA SER A 173 -5.17 -5.97 -17.45
C SER A 173 -6.36 -6.80 -17.00
N ARG A 174 -7.58 -6.34 -17.31
CA ARG A 174 -8.72 -7.24 -17.30
C ARG A 174 -8.40 -8.31 -18.33
N GLN A 175 -8.14 -9.54 -17.90
CA GLN A 175 -8.14 -10.67 -18.83
C GLN A 175 -9.44 -10.57 -19.60
N LEU A 176 -9.38 -10.49 -20.93
CA LEU A 176 -10.58 -10.51 -21.77
C LEU A 176 -11.17 -11.91 -21.57
N PRO A 177 -12.24 -12.11 -20.77
CA PRO A 177 -12.88 -13.40 -20.82
C PRO A 177 -13.47 -13.48 -22.22
N VAL A 178 -13.12 -14.48 -23.01
CA VAL A 178 -13.97 -14.83 -24.15
C VAL A 178 -15.28 -15.27 -23.51
N PRO A 179 -16.38 -14.49 -23.59
CA PRO A 179 -17.59 -14.82 -22.88
C PRO A 179 -18.11 -16.14 -23.46
N LEU A 180 -17.92 -17.22 -22.71
CA LEU A 180 -18.43 -18.53 -23.10
C LEU A 180 -19.90 -18.60 -22.70
N ILE A 181 -20.78 -18.10 -23.56
CA ILE A 181 -22.22 -18.24 -23.36
C ILE A 181 -22.59 -19.69 -23.65
N ARG A 182 -22.75 -20.48 -22.59
CA ARG A 182 -23.21 -21.87 -22.66
C ARG A 182 -24.72 -21.93 -22.50
N THR A 183 -25.38 -22.73 -23.32
CA THR A 183 -26.84 -22.91 -23.33
C THR A 183 -27.29 -24.18 -22.59
N GLU A 184 -26.36 -24.89 -21.93
CA GLU A 184 -26.67 -26.10 -21.18
C GLU A 184 -27.58 -25.78 -19.98
N ARG A 185 -28.57 -26.64 -19.71
CA ARG A 185 -29.53 -26.46 -18.60
C ARG A 185 -28.96 -26.70 -17.20
N ARG A 186 -27.71 -27.15 -17.08
CA ARG A 186 -27.08 -27.46 -15.79
C ARG A 186 -25.67 -26.86 -15.70
N PRO A 187 -25.27 -26.30 -14.55
CA PRO A 187 -23.93 -25.76 -14.34
C PRO A 187 -22.84 -26.84 -14.45
N SER A 188 -21.68 -26.49 -15.02
CA SER A 188 -20.55 -27.40 -15.28
C SER A 188 -19.92 -28.03 -14.03
N TYR A 189 -20.07 -27.42 -12.85
CA TYR A 189 -19.55 -27.95 -11.59
C TYR A 189 -20.32 -29.18 -11.06
N GLN A 190 -21.42 -29.59 -11.71
CA GLN A 190 -22.22 -30.76 -11.28
C GLN A 190 -21.68 -32.10 -11.81
N PHE A 191 -20.71 -32.11 -12.74
CA PHE A 191 -20.27 -33.33 -13.43
C PHE A 191 -18.76 -33.60 -13.37
N GLY A 192 -18.00 -32.84 -12.57
CA GLY A 192 -16.57 -33.07 -12.38
C GLY A 192 -16.10 -32.53 -11.05
N GLY A 193 -15.10 -33.17 -10.45
CA GLY A 193 -14.37 -32.56 -9.33
C GLY A 193 -13.75 -31.24 -9.76
N SER A 194 -13.56 -30.32 -8.81
CA SER A 194 -12.82 -29.08 -9.07
C SER A 194 -11.46 -29.45 -9.69
N PRO A 195 -11.07 -28.85 -10.84
CA PRO A 195 -9.78 -29.14 -11.47
C PRO A 195 -8.64 -28.93 -10.47
N GLU A 196 -7.62 -29.80 -10.47
CA GLU A 196 -6.45 -29.68 -9.58
C GLU A 196 -5.75 -28.31 -9.72
N SER A 197 -5.85 -27.65 -10.88
CA SER A 197 -5.33 -26.30 -11.09
C SER A 197 -5.97 -25.24 -10.17
N TRP A 198 -7.17 -25.49 -9.62
CA TRP A 198 -7.80 -24.61 -8.64
C TRP A 198 -7.15 -24.71 -7.25
N GLN A 199 -6.32 -25.72 -7.03
CA GLN A 199 -5.60 -25.94 -5.77
C GLN A 199 -4.23 -25.25 -5.75
N HIS A 200 -3.78 -24.70 -6.88
CA HIS A 200 -2.51 -23.99 -6.96
C HIS A 200 -2.76 -22.50 -7.19
N PRO A 201 -2.38 -21.61 -6.26
CA PRO A 201 -2.51 -20.18 -6.48
C PRO A 201 -1.69 -19.77 -7.71
N GLU A 202 -2.30 -19.08 -8.67
CA GLU A 202 -1.56 -18.42 -9.75
C GLU A 202 -0.64 -17.37 -9.13
N LEU A 203 0.65 -17.64 -9.11
CA LEU A 203 1.65 -16.69 -8.63
C LEU A 203 1.78 -15.55 -9.63
N GLN A 204 1.63 -14.32 -9.15
CA GLN A 204 1.80 -13.11 -9.95
C GLN A 204 3.21 -13.06 -10.57
N ILE A 205 3.32 -12.51 -11.78
CA ILE A 205 4.60 -12.34 -12.49
C ILE A 205 5.51 -11.38 -11.73
N ASP A 206 4.92 -10.33 -11.16
CA ASP A 206 5.62 -9.32 -10.37
C ASP A 206 4.68 -8.74 -9.29
N ALA A 207 5.22 -7.99 -8.34
CA ALA A 207 4.50 -7.36 -7.25
C ALA A 207 5.07 -5.97 -6.95
N PRO A 208 4.23 -4.97 -6.62
CA PRO A 208 4.72 -3.67 -6.19
C PRO A 208 5.38 -3.76 -4.80
N GLY A 209 6.35 -2.89 -4.53
CA GLY A 209 7.01 -2.86 -3.23
C GLY A 209 8.07 -1.77 -3.10
N VAL A 210 8.67 -1.68 -1.93
CA VAL A 210 9.76 -0.75 -1.64
C VAL A 210 11.06 -1.53 -1.42
N LEU A 211 12.14 -1.08 -2.03
CA LEU A 211 13.47 -1.66 -1.87
C LEU A 211 14.40 -0.64 -1.21
N CYS A 212 15.14 -1.10 -0.20
CA CYS A 212 16.30 -0.39 0.29
C CYS A 212 17.41 -0.37 -0.78
N LEU A 213 18.33 0.58 -0.67
CA LEU A 213 19.46 0.73 -1.61
C LEU A 213 20.22 -0.59 -1.85
N ARG A 214 20.45 -1.39 -0.79
CA ARG A 214 21.14 -2.67 -0.89
C ARG A 214 20.35 -3.68 -1.72
N CYS A 215 19.06 -3.83 -1.46
CA CYS A 215 18.22 -4.77 -2.22
C CYS A 215 18.03 -4.30 -3.65
N ARG A 216 17.91 -2.99 -3.90
CA ARG A 216 17.88 -2.44 -5.25
C ARG A 216 19.15 -2.76 -6.03
N GLN A 217 20.32 -2.57 -5.42
CA GLN A 217 21.59 -2.87 -6.08
C GLN A 217 21.72 -4.37 -6.34
N HIS A 218 21.42 -5.21 -5.36
CA HIS A 218 21.46 -6.66 -5.51
C HIS A 218 20.50 -7.16 -6.59
N MET A 219 19.28 -6.62 -6.65
CA MET A 219 18.31 -6.96 -7.69
C MET A 219 18.85 -6.66 -9.10
N ARG A 220 19.61 -5.56 -9.24
CA ARG A 220 20.30 -5.22 -10.50
C ARG A 220 21.48 -6.15 -10.78
N ASP A 221 22.28 -6.48 -9.77
CA ASP A 221 23.46 -7.35 -9.93
C ASP A 221 23.07 -8.78 -10.33
N GLU A 222 21.90 -9.25 -9.89
CA GLU A 222 21.33 -10.56 -10.23
C GLU A 222 20.45 -10.52 -11.51
N ASP A 223 20.44 -9.41 -12.25
CA ASP A 223 19.61 -9.19 -13.46
C ASP A 223 18.12 -9.52 -13.26
N CYS A 224 17.61 -9.36 -12.04
CA CYS A 224 16.21 -9.59 -11.71
C CYS A 224 15.38 -8.37 -12.09
N THR A 225 14.43 -8.54 -13.02
CA THR A 225 13.52 -7.46 -13.44
C THR A 225 12.21 -7.42 -12.64
N SER A 226 11.87 -8.54 -11.98
CA SER A 226 10.68 -8.71 -11.14
C SER A 226 11.07 -8.80 -9.67
N LEU A 227 10.34 -8.08 -8.81
CA LEU A 227 10.49 -8.15 -7.35
C LEU A 227 10.14 -9.55 -6.84
N VAL A 228 9.16 -10.21 -7.48
CA VAL A 228 8.77 -11.58 -7.15
C VAL A 228 9.91 -12.56 -7.43
N ASP A 229 10.54 -12.47 -8.59
CA ASP A 229 11.67 -13.34 -8.93
C ASP A 229 12.89 -13.04 -8.04
N PHE A 230 13.19 -11.76 -7.77
CA PHE A 230 14.22 -11.36 -6.81
C PHE A 230 13.98 -11.96 -5.40
N ARG A 231 12.73 -11.94 -4.93
CA ARG A 231 12.36 -12.55 -3.65
C ARG A 231 12.57 -14.07 -3.65
N PHE A 232 12.08 -14.76 -4.67
CA PHE A 232 12.24 -16.21 -4.78
C PHE A 232 13.71 -16.64 -4.96
N ALA A 233 14.53 -15.85 -5.63
CA ALA A 233 15.97 -16.12 -5.75
C ALA A 233 16.69 -16.21 -4.39
N ARG A 234 16.16 -15.53 -3.36
CA ARG A 234 16.69 -15.55 -2.00
C ARG A 234 16.16 -16.70 -1.15
N HIS A 235 15.20 -17.45 -1.66
CA HIS A 235 14.62 -18.58 -0.94
C HIS A 235 15.39 -19.86 -1.29
N PRO A 236 15.44 -20.85 -0.37
CA PRO A 236 16.08 -22.12 -0.67
C PRO A 236 15.35 -22.82 -1.81
N ARG A 237 16.10 -23.34 -2.78
CA ARG A 237 15.53 -24.20 -3.83
C ARG A 237 14.99 -25.48 -3.23
N CYS A 238 13.90 -25.99 -3.78
CA CYS A 238 13.28 -27.22 -3.31
C CYS A 238 14.29 -28.38 -3.33
N PRO A 239 14.48 -29.12 -2.22
CA PRO A 239 15.44 -30.23 -2.18
C PRO A 239 15.03 -31.41 -3.09
N ARG A 240 13.73 -31.55 -3.40
CA ARG A 240 13.21 -32.62 -4.26
C ARG A 240 13.26 -32.28 -5.75
N CYS A 241 12.65 -31.17 -6.17
CA CYS A 241 12.52 -30.84 -7.60
C CYS A 241 13.43 -29.69 -8.06
N ARG A 242 14.24 -29.10 -7.17
CA ARG A 242 15.13 -27.96 -7.45
C ARG A 242 14.44 -26.69 -7.94
N ALA A 243 13.11 -26.62 -7.90
CA ALA A 243 12.35 -25.41 -8.22
C ALA A 243 12.78 -24.25 -7.30
N GLY A 244 12.90 -23.06 -7.89
CA GLY A 244 13.31 -21.83 -7.17
C GLY A 244 12.16 -21.03 -6.56
N ARG A 245 10.91 -21.32 -6.94
CA ARG A 245 9.74 -20.68 -6.34
C ARG A 245 9.29 -21.48 -5.11
N THR A 246 9.73 -21.05 -3.95
CA THR A 246 9.44 -21.70 -2.67
C THR A 246 8.89 -20.65 -1.71
N GLN A 247 7.87 -20.98 -0.93
CA GLN A 247 7.15 -20.06 -0.05
C GLN A 247 7.58 -20.31 1.39
N LYS A 248 7.73 -19.25 2.17
CA LYS A 248 8.02 -19.33 3.60
C LYS A 248 6.71 -19.51 4.37
N ALA A 249 6.67 -20.49 5.27
CA ALA A 249 5.52 -20.72 6.13
C ALA A 249 5.34 -19.55 7.13
N VAL A 250 4.11 -19.04 7.24
CA VAL A 250 3.73 -17.98 8.19
C VAL A 250 2.52 -18.45 8.99
N TYR A 251 2.55 -18.27 10.30
CA TYR A 251 1.49 -18.69 11.24
C TYR A 251 1.13 -17.52 12.15
N GLY A 252 -0.08 -17.53 12.70
CA GLY A 252 -0.49 -16.58 13.75
C GLY A 252 -0.85 -15.17 13.26
N ASP A 253 -0.46 -14.79 12.05
CA ASP A 253 -1.06 -13.64 11.38
C ASP A 253 -2.51 -13.98 11.05
N LEU A 254 -3.44 -13.12 11.48
CA LEU A 254 -4.76 -13.07 10.87
C LEU A 254 -4.55 -12.99 9.36
N ALA A 255 -5.35 -13.70 8.57
CA ALA A 255 -5.36 -13.58 7.13
C ALA A 255 -5.77 -12.15 6.74
N HIS A 256 -4.89 -11.17 6.95
CA HIS A 256 -4.95 -9.89 6.30
C HIS A 256 -4.87 -10.19 4.81
N PRO A 257 -5.64 -9.47 3.98
CA PRO A 257 -5.78 -9.79 2.56
C PRO A 257 -4.51 -9.57 1.74
N VAL A 258 -3.37 -9.27 2.36
CA VAL A 258 -2.09 -9.08 1.67
C VAL A 258 -1.42 -10.43 1.48
N TRP A 259 -1.94 -11.21 0.54
CA TRP A 259 -1.30 -12.44 0.09
C TRP A 259 -0.02 -12.11 -0.67
N GLN A 260 1.11 -12.07 0.06
CA GLN A 260 2.41 -11.98 -0.61
C GLN A 260 2.74 -13.34 -1.23
N PRO A 261 3.14 -13.39 -2.52
CA PRO A 261 3.27 -14.65 -3.25
C PRO A 261 4.37 -15.57 -2.68
N TRP A 262 5.28 -15.01 -1.89
CA TRP A 262 6.39 -15.72 -1.25
C TRP A 262 6.09 -16.22 0.17
N PHE A 263 4.86 -16.01 0.68
CA PHE A 263 4.39 -16.57 1.94
C PHE A 263 3.35 -17.67 1.72
N ASP A 264 3.46 -18.71 2.54
CA ASP A 264 2.47 -19.78 2.71
C ASP A 264 1.78 -19.52 4.06
N HIS A 265 0.66 -18.79 4.03
CA HIS A 265 -0.11 -18.46 5.23
C HIS A 265 -0.84 -19.72 5.72
N ARG A 266 -0.50 -20.15 6.93
CA ARG A 266 -1.03 -21.33 7.59
C ARG A 266 -1.97 -20.93 8.73
N GLY A 267 -2.45 -21.91 9.48
CA GLY A 267 -3.39 -21.69 10.57
C GLY A 267 -2.89 -20.73 11.66
N CYS A 268 -3.80 -20.34 12.55
CA CYS A 268 -3.53 -19.39 13.63
C CYS A 268 -2.57 -19.91 14.71
N VAL A 269 -2.39 -21.22 14.83
CA VAL A 269 -1.49 -21.83 15.81
C VAL A 269 -0.14 -22.08 15.15
N ARG A 270 0.93 -21.51 15.73
CA ARG A 270 2.30 -21.79 15.29
C ARG A 270 2.55 -23.29 15.39
N SER A 271 2.76 -23.92 14.24
CA SER A 271 3.28 -25.29 14.17
C SER A 271 4.72 -25.17 13.67
N ASP A 272 5.66 -25.69 14.45
CA ASP A 272 7.07 -25.76 14.08
C ASP A 272 7.30 -27.02 13.22
N ASP A 273 6.40 -27.36 12.31
CA ASP A 273 6.55 -28.61 11.55
C ASP A 273 7.44 -28.40 10.32
N HIS A 274 7.24 -27.30 9.58
CA HIS A 274 7.94 -27.01 8.33
C HIS A 274 8.08 -25.49 8.09
N ALA A 275 9.27 -25.02 7.69
CA ALA A 275 9.55 -23.60 7.41
C ALA A 275 9.27 -23.19 5.95
N TRP A 276 9.26 -24.15 5.01
CA TRP A 276 9.13 -23.89 3.59
C TRP A 276 8.10 -24.80 2.92
N THR A 277 7.50 -24.29 1.84
CA THR A 277 6.62 -25.03 0.92
C THR A 277 7.06 -24.80 -0.52
N CYS A 278 7.18 -25.86 -1.32
CA CYS A 278 7.53 -25.74 -2.74
C CYS A 278 6.27 -25.48 -3.56
N SER A 279 6.21 -24.38 -4.32
CA SER A 279 5.01 -24.07 -5.12
C SER A 279 4.83 -25.01 -6.32
N ALA A 280 5.90 -25.66 -6.79
CA ALA A 280 5.86 -26.57 -7.93
C ALA A 280 5.43 -28.01 -7.59
N CYS A 281 5.77 -28.50 -6.40
CA CYS A 281 5.53 -29.90 -6.04
C CYS A 281 4.87 -30.09 -4.67
N GLY A 282 4.63 -29.03 -3.92
CA GLY A 282 3.98 -29.06 -2.61
C GLY A 282 4.82 -29.67 -1.49
N LEU A 283 6.12 -29.96 -1.71
CA LEU A 283 6.97 -30.46 -0.63
C LEU A 283 7.10 -29.41 0.47
N GLN A 284 6.92 -29.83 1.72
CA GLN A 284 7.17 -29.02 2.90
C GLN A 284 8.45 -29.49 3.62
N TRP A 285 9.32 -28.57 4.04
CA TRP A 285 10.61 -28.90 4.71
C TRP A 285 11.13 -27.74 5.59
N TRP A 286 12.31 -27.94 6.20
CA TRP A 286 13.04 -26.99 7.05
C TRP A 286 14.16 -26.24 6.35
#